data_AF-X1ND03-F1
#
_entry.id   AF-X1ND03-F1
#
_cell.length_a   1.000
_cell.length_b   1.000
_cell.length_c   1.000
_cell.angle_alpha   90.00
_cell.angle_beta   90.00
_cell.angle_gamma   90.00
#
_symmetry.space_group_name_H-M   'P 1'
#
loop_
_entity.id
_entity.type
_entity.pdbx_description
1 polymer ?
#
loop_
_entity_poly.entity_id
_entity_poly.type
_entity_poly.pdbx_seq_one_letter_code
_entity_poly.pdbx_strand_id
1 'polypeptide(L)'
;MKTLVTGGAGFIGSHLVDKLIKEGHRVVVIDNLSTGKKENLNPEADFYDLDICDFDKINPLFKDIDFVFHLAAVPRVPMSVEDPVGTSKSNILGTVNVFKAAIDARVKRVIFASSSAIYGEQKILPFKENMEPNPVSPYALQKLTGEQFAVLFTKLYKIPIISLRYFNVYGPRI
;
A
#
# COMPACT_ATOMS: atom_id res chain seq x y z
N MET A 1 4.68 -18.66 6.41
CA MET A 1 5.42 -17.56 5.76
C MET A 1 5.38 -16.35 6.68
N LYS A 2 6.35 -15.44 6.57
CA LYS A 2 6.35 -14.17 7.31
C LYS A 2 5.95 -13.05 6.35
N THR A 3 4.87 -12.36 6.66
CA THR A 3 4.32 -11.29 5.81
C THR A 3 4.35 -9.96 6.53
N LEU A 4 4.46 -8.88 5.77
CA LEU A 4 4.38 -7.52 6.28
C LEU A 4 3.18 -6.82 5.64
N VAL A 5 2.31 -6.22 6.46
CA VAL A 5 1.16 -5.45 6.02
C VAL A 5 1.32 -4.02 6.52
N THR A 6 1.55 -3.07 5.61
CA THR A 6 1.46 -1.64 5.97
C THR A 6 0.00 -1.22 5.90
N GLY A 7 -0.49 -0.39 6.83
CA GLY A 7 -1.90 0.01 6.85
C GLY A 7 -2.81 -1.07 7.44
N GLY A 8 -2.24 -1.97 8.26
CA GLY A 8 -2.93 -3.14 8.82
C GLY A 8 -3.99 -2.81 9.88
N ALA A 9 -4.01 -1.59 10.42
CA ALA A 9 -5.09 -1.13 11.32
C ALA A 9 -6.26 -0.48 10.55
N GLY A 10 -6.11 -0.27 9.23
CA GLY A 10 -7.15 0.25 8.35
C GLY A 10 -8.20 -0.80 7.96
N PHE A 11 -9.18 -0.35 7.19
CA PHE A 11 -10.30 -1.19 6.70
C PHE A 11 -9.80 -2.46 5.96
N ILE A 12 -9.13 -2.29 4.83
CA ILE A 12 -8.67 -3.42 4.00
C ILE A 12 -7.57 -4.21 4.72
N GLY A 13 -6.64 -3.50 5.35
CA GLY A 13 -5.48 -4.11 6.00
C GLY A 13 -5.84 -5.03 7.15
N SER A 14 -6.79 -4.63 8.01
CA SER A 14 -7.18 -5.47 9.15
C SER A 14 -7.84 -6.78 8.72
N HIS A 15 -8.68 -6.76 7.69
CA HIS A 15 -9.27 -7.97 7.12
C HIS A 15 -8.21 -8.89 6.50
N LEU A 16 -7.22 -8.31 5.83
CA LEU A 16 -6.11 -9.07 5.28
C LEU A 16 -5.26 -9.70 6.39
N VAL A 17 -4.95 -8.96 7.45
CA VAL A 17 -4.20 -9.44 8.61
C VAL A 17 -4.94 -10.63 9.26
N ASP A 18 -6.24 -10.49 9.53
CA ASP A 18 -7.08 -11.56 10.08
C ASP A 18 -7.03 -12.83 9.22
N LYS A 19 -7.12 -12.65 7.90
CA LYS A 19 -7.08 -13.77 6.95
C LYS A 19 -5.71 -14.46 6.92
N LEU A 20 -4.62 -13.70 6.87
CA LEU A 20 -3.26 -14.24 6.84
C LEU A 20 -2.92 -15.03 8.12
N ILE A 21 -3.32 -14.50 9.29
CA ILE A 21 -3.13 -15.18 10.58
C ILE A 21 -3.94 -16.47 10.63
N LYS A 22 -5.21 -16.44 10.22
CA LYS A 22 -6.06 -17.63 10.13
C LYS A 22 -5.47 -18.71 9.21
N GLU A 23 -4.70 -18.33 8.21
CA GLU A 23 -3.97 -19.24 7.30
C GLU A 23 -2.61 -19.70 7.86
N GLY A 24 -2.27 -19.36 9.10
CA GLY A 24 -1.05 -19.78 9.77
C GLY A 24 0.19 -18.98 9.35
N HIS A 25 0.02 -17.76 8.85
CA HIS A 25 1.13 -16.87 8.54
C HIS A 25 1.48 -15.99 9.74
N ARG A 26 2.77 -15.69 9.91
CA ARG A 26 3.23 -14.70 10.87
C ARG A 26 3.13 -13.33 10.21
N VAL A 27 2.41 -12.41 10.82
CA VAL A 27 2.11 -11.10 10.22
C VAL A 27 2.75 -9.98 11.05
N VAL A 28 3.55 -9.15 10.39
CA VAL A 28 4.07 -7.89 10.90
C VAL A 28 3.18 -6.76 10.37
N VAL A 29 2.72 -5.88 11.25
CA VAL A 29 1.90 -4.71 10.87
C VAL A 29 2.68 -3.42 11.13
N ILE A 30 2.73 -2.56 10.11
CA ILE A 30 3.19 -1.17 10.23
C ILE A 30 1.99 -0.26 10.00
N ASP A 31 1.62 0.54 10.98
CA ASP A 31 0.54 1.52 10.87
C ASP A 31 0.81 2.68 11.83
N ASN A 32 0.55 3.92 11.42
CA ASN A 32 0.70 5.10 12.29
C ASN A 32 -0.63 5.57 12.89
N LEU A 33 -1.70 4.80 12.70
CA LEU A 33 -3.06 5.06 13.21
C LEU A 33 -3.66 6.41 12.78
N SER A 34 -3.13 7.02 11.72
CA SER A 34 -3.66 8.29 11.17
C SER A 34 -5.11 8.16 10.71
N THR A 35 -5.44 7.03 10.08
CA THR A 35 -6.83 6.64 9.77
C THR A 35 -7.18 5.24 10.26
N GLY A 36 -6.19 4.44 10.64
CA GLY A 36 -6.38 3.11 11.23
C GLY A 36 -6.91 3.19 12.66
N LYS A 37 -7.60 2.16 13.12
CA LYS A 37 -8.16 2.09 14.48
C LYS A 37 -7.49 0.95 15.25
N LYS A 38 -7.07 1.20 16.50
CA LYS A 38 -6.44 0.16 17.34
C LYS A 38 -7.34 -1.07 17.54
N GLU A 39 -8.65 -0.87 17.60
CA GLU A 39 -9.65 -1.95 17.72
C GLU A 39 -9.68 -2.89 16.50
N ASN A 40 -9.16 -2.47 15.35
CA ASN A 40 -9.07 -3.30 14.16
C ASN A 40 -7.83 -4.21 14.15
N LEU A 41 -6.87 -4.00 15.07
CA LEU A 41 -5.64 -4.78 15.10
C LEU A 41 -5.92 -6.20 15.59
N ASN A 42 -5.41 -7.18 14.85
CA ASN A 42 -5.41 -8.55 15.31
C ASN A 42 -4.37 -8.73 16.44
N PRO A 43 -4.75 -9.30 17.60
CA PRO A 43 -3.83 -9.44 18.74
C PRO A 43 -2.68 -10.41 18.49
N GLU A 44 -2.76 -11.28 17.48
CA GLU A 44 -1.68 -12.21 17.11
C GLU A 44 -0.68 -11.60 16.10
N ALA A 45 -0.91 -10.36 15.63
CA ALA A 45 0.00 -9.66 14.75
C ALA A 45 1.13 -8.96 15.54
N ASP A 46 2.36 -9.00 15.00
CA ASP A 46 3.47 -8.19 15.48
C ASP A 46 3.26 -6.72 15.04
N PHE A 47 2.62 -5.90 15.87
CA PHE A 47 2.27 -4.51 15.54
C PHE A 47 3.37 -3.49 15.90
N TYR A 48 3.65 -2.59 14.96
CA TYR A 48 4.57 -1.47 15.10
C TYR A 48 3.85 -0.15 14.74
N ASP A 49 3.71 0.73 15.73
CA ASP A 49 3.18 2.09 15.58
C ASP A 49 4.24 3.00 14.97
N LEU A 50 4.32 3.00 13.64
CA LEU A 50 5.37 3.65 12.85
C LEU A 50 4.82 4.23 11.55
N ASP A 51 5.42 5.33 11.11
CA ASP A 51 5.14 5.93 9.81
C ASP A 51 6.03 5.32 8.72
N ILE A 52 5.43 4.98 7.57
CA ILE A 52 6.16 4.47 6.40
C ILE A 52 7.15 5.49 5.81
N CYS A 53 7.01 6.78 6.16
CA CYS A 53 7.94 7.83 5.78
C CYS A 53 9.26 7.75 6.57
N ASP A 54 9.28 7.08 7.73
CA ASP A 54 10.48 6.92 8.58
C ASP A 54 11.30 5.70 8.12
N PHE A 55 11.98 5.81 6.97
CA PHE A 55 12.69 4.70 6.33
C PHE A 55 13.61 3.92 7.30
N ASP A 56 14.43 4.61 8.08
CA ASP A 56 15.40 3.98 8.99
C ASP A 56 14.72 3.13 10.08
N LYS A 57 13.49 3.48 10.47
CA LYS A 57 12.73 2.73 11.47
C LYS A 57 12.02 1.54 10.86
N ILE A 58 11.48 1.68 9.65
CA ILE A 58 10.73 0.59 9.01
C ILE A 58 11.64 -0.46 8.37
N ASN A 59 12.80 -0.06 7.82
CA ASN A 59 13.67 -0.94 7.04
C ASN A 59 14.10 -2.22 7.80
N PRO A 60 14.49 -2.16 9.09
CA PRO A 60 14.81 -3.36 9.87
C PRO A 60 13.65 -4.38 9.98
N LEU A 61 12.40 -3.92 9.89
CA LEU A 61 11.21 -4.79 10.01
C LEU A 61 11.00 -5.67 8.77
N PHE A 62 11.63 -5.35 7.64
CA PHE A 62 11.54 -6.14 6.41
C PHE A 62 12.45 -7.38 6.46
N LYS A 63 13.30 -7.52 7.49
CA LYS A 63 14.16 -8.69 7.65
C LYS A 63 13.33 -9.98 7.75
N ASP A 64 13.72 -10.96 6.93
CA ASP A 64 13.11 -12.28 6.80
C ASP A 64 11.63 -12.26 6.36
N ILE A 65 11.16 -11.15 5.75
CA ILE A 65 9.81 -11.05 5.18
C ILE A 65 9.77 -11.74 3.82
N ASP A 66 8.82 -12.66 3.63
CA ASP A 66 8.56 -13.31 2.36
C ASP A 66 7.75 -12.40 1.42
N PHE A 67 6.68 -11.80 1.92
CA PHE A 67 5.71 -11.03 1.14
C PHE A 67 5.32 -9.73 1.83
N VAL A 68 5.18 -8.67 1.05
CA VAL A 68 4.74 -7.36 1.52
C VAL A 68 3.40 -7.01 0.89
N PHE A 69 2.43 -6.62 1.71
CA PHE A 69 1.17 -6.02 1.29
C PHE A 69 1.18 -4.54 1.68
N HIS A 70 1.41 -3.68 0.70
CA HIS A 70 1.48 -2.24 0.89
C HIS A 70 0.10 -1.59 0.69
N LEU A 71 -0.63 -1.41 1.81
CA LEU A 71 -1.96 -0.79 1.85
C LEU A 71 -1.98 0.59 2.52
N ALA A 72 -0.89 1.00 3.19
CA ALA A 72 -0.80 2.30 3.84
C ALA A 72 -0.78 3.42 2.80
N ALA A 73 -1.77 4.30 2.87
CA ALA A 73 -1.94 5.48 2.04
C ALA A 73 -2.98 6.40 2.68
N VAL A 74 -3.03 7.65 2.25
CA VAL A 74 -4.17 8.56 2.47
C VAL A 74 -5.11 8.42 1.26
N PRO A 75 -6.26 7.73 1.37
CA PRO A 75 -7.04 7.28 0.21
C PRO A 75 -8.14 8.27 -0.23
N ARG A 76 -8.07 9.54 0.20
CA ARG A 76 -9.18 10.51 0.06
C ARG A 76 -8.86 11.56 -1.00
N VAL A 77 -9.63 11.53 -2.09
CA VAL A 77 -9.50 12.50 -3.20
C VAL A 77 -9.62 13.96 -2.72
N PRO A 78 -10.65 14.36 -1.93
CA PRO A 78 -10.76 15.74 -1.45
C PRO A 78 -9.54 16.17 -0.63
N MET A 79 -9.07 15.32 0.29
CA MET A 79 -7.87 15.62 1.09
C MET A 79 -6.62 15.79 0.23
N SER A 80 -6.49 15.05 -0.87
CA SER A 80 -5.34 15.19 -1.77
C SER A 80 -5.33 16.53 -2.52
N VAL A 81 -6.49 17.16 -2.69
CA VAL A 81 -6.64 18.49 -3.29
C VAL A 81 -6.36 19.57 -2.24
N GLU A 82 -6.84 19.37 -1.01
CA GLU A 82 -6.65 20.29 0.12
C GLU A 82 -5.19 20.33 0.61
N ASP A 83 -4.56 19.17 0.75
CA ASP A 83 -3.16 19.01 1.17
C ASP A 83 -2.39 18.04 0.24
N PRO A 84 -2.00 18.51 -0.96
CA PRO A 84 -1.26 17.69 -1.92
C PRO A 84 0.15 17.36 -1.42
N VAL A 85 0.74 18.18 -0.56
CA VAL A 85 2.10 17.97 -0.03
C VAL A 85 2.09 16.83 0.99
N GLY A 86 1.21 16.90 1.98
CA GLY A 86 1.09 15.86 3.01
C GLY A 86 0.66 14.52 2.42
N THR A 87 -0.31 14.52 1.50
CA THR A 87 -0.72 13.28 0.82
C THR A 87 0.37 12.71 -0.07
N SER A 88 1.19 13.54 -0.75
CA SER A 88 2.33 13.05 -1.55
C SER A 88 3.45 12.48 -0.67
N LYS A 89 3.68 13.04 0.53
CA LYS A 89 4.63 12.47 1.49
C LYS A 89 4.26 11.02 1.82
N SER A 90 3.00 10.76 2.19
CA SER A 90 2.56 9.40 2.50
C SER A 90 2.46 8.50 1.26
N ASN A 91 1.81 8.99 0.20
CA ASN A 91 1.43 8.15 -0.95
C ASN A 91 2.53 7.97 -2.01
N ILE A 92 3.56 8.83 -2.03
CA ILE A 92 4.70 8.70 -2.94
C ILE A 92 5.95 8.33 -2.14
N LEU A 93 6.42 9.19 -1.23
CA LEU A 93 7.65 8.92 -0.48
C LEU A 93 7.50 7.67 0.39
N GLY A 94 6.40 7.54 1.14
CA GLY A 94 6.11 6.34 1.92
C GLY A 94 6.08 5.06 1.06
N THR A 95 5.46 5.11 -0.12
CA THR A 95 5.45 3.98 -1.06
C THR A 95 6.85 3.63 -1.57
N VAL A 96 7.66 4.63 -1.94
CA VAL A 96 9.04 4.41 -2.37
C VAL A 96 9.89 3.81 -1.26
N ASN A 97 9.72 4.26 -0.01
CA ASN A 97 10.39 3.70 1.16
C ASN A 97 10.05 2.22 1.36
N VAL A 98 8.77 1.87 1.28
CA VAL A 98 8.30 0.47 1.40
C VAL A 98 8.87 -0.40 0.29
N PHE A 99 8.87 0.10 -0.95
CA PHE A 99 9.47 -0.64 -2.07
C PHE A 99 10.99 -0.81 -1.89
N LYS A 100 11.69 0.24 -1.44
CA LYS A 100 13.13 0.18 -1.20
C LYS A 100 13.48 -0.81 -0.10
N ALA A 101 12.77 -0.78 1.03
CA ALA A 101 12.97 -1.73 2.13
C ALA A 101 12.68 -3.17 1.69
N ALA A 102 11.64 -3.38 0.90
CA ALA A 102 11.34 -4.67 0.28
C ALA A 102 12.46 -5.17 -0.65
N ILE A 103 13.08 -4.26 -1.41
CA ILE A 103 14.24 -4.55 -2.27
C ILE A 103 15.46 -4.94 -1.45
N ASP A 104 15.78 -4.15 -0.43
CA ASP A 104 16.96 -4.38 0.41
C ASP A 104 16.87 -5.70 1.17
N ALA A 105 15.66 -6.05 1.62
CA ALA A 105 15.38 -7.33 2.27
C ALA A 105 15.20 -8.51 1.29
N ARG A 106 15.23 -8.27 -0.03
CA ARG A 106 15.02 -9.28 -1.07
C ARG A 106 13.74 -10.10 -0.89
N VAL A 107 12.63 -9.43 -0.58
CA VAL A 107 11.33 -10.09 -0.44
C VAL A 107 10.95 -10.79 -1.75
N LYS A 108 10.13 -11.84 -1.66
CA LYS A 108 9.71 -12.60 -2.85
C LYS A 108 8.79 -11.78 -3.76
N ARG A 109 7.96 -10.91 -3.17
CA ARG A 109 6.99 -10.08 -3.90
C ARG A 109 6.40 -8.97 -3.03
N VAL A 110 6.06 -7.86 -3.67
CA VAL A 110 5.23 -6.79 -3.10
C VAL A 110 3.87 -6.75 -3.80
N ILE A 111 2.80 -6.61 -3.03
CA ILE A 111 1.44 -6.35 -3.50
C ILE A 111 1.09 -4.93 -3.09
N PHE A 112 0.86 -4.06 -4.06
CA PHE A 112 0.59 -2.64 -3.87
C PHE A 112 -0.88 -2.31 -4.12
N ALA A 113 -1.52 -1.61 -3.18
CA ALA A 113 -2.86 -1.07 -3.38
C ALA A 113 -2.81 0.18 -4.26
N SER A 114 -3.05 -0.01 -5.55
CA SER A 114 -3.35 1.06 -6.50
C SER A 114 -4.85 1.42 -6.46
N SER A 115 -5.33 2.22 -7.41
CA SER A 115 -6.71 2.70 -7.44
C SER A 115 -7.26 2.74 -8.85
N SER A 116 -8.57 2.47 -8.99
CA SER A 116 -9.32 2.78 -10.21
C SER A 116 -9.37 4.27 -10.54
N ALA A 117 -9.10 5.17 -9.57
CA ALA A 117 -9.06 6.61 -9.81
C ALA A 117 -8.03 7.02 -10.88
N ILE A 118 -7.02 6.19 -11.15
CA ILE A 118 -6.00 6.47 -12.18
C ILE A 118 -6.57 6.44 -13.59
N TYR A 119 -7.69 5.73 -13.82
CA TYR A 119 -8.36 5.75 -15.12
C TYR A 119 -8.87 7.16 -15.41
N GLY A 120 -9.33 7.88 -14.38
CA GLY A 120 -9.87 9.23 -14.47
C GLY A 120 -10.96 9.36 -15.52
N GLU A 121 -10.87 10.40 -16.37
CA GLU A 121 -11.87 10.66 -17.40
C GLU A 121 -11.65 9.78 -18.64
N GLN A 122 -12.19 8.57 -18.59
CA GLN A 122 -12.26 7.65 -19.74
C GLN A 122 -13.62 7.75 -20.43
N LYS A 123 -13.61 7.67 -21.77
CA LYS A 123 -14.84 7.67 -22.59
C LYS A 123 -15.40 6.27 -22.85
N ILE A 124 -14.59 5.23 -22.64
CA ILE A 124 -14.91 3.85 -23.02
C ILE A 124 -14.98 2.97 -21.77
N LEU A 125 -16.05 2.19 -21.67
CA LEU A 125 -16.27 1.18 -20.64
C LEU A 125 -16.41 -0.21 -21.27
N PRO A 126 -16.06 -1.30 -20.56
CA PRO A 126 -15.45 -1.33 -19.23
C PRO A 126 -13.97 -0.91 -19.26
N PHE A 127 -13.43 -0.47 -18.11
CA PHE A 127 -12.01 -0.17 -17.99
C PHE A 127 -11.15 -1.42 -18.19
N LYS A 128 -10.04 -1.25 -18.91
CA LYS A 128 -9.03 -2.30 -19.15
C LYS A 128 -7.68 -1.79 -18.69
N GLU A 129 -6.84 -2.68 -18.16
CA GLU A 129 -5.57 -2.30 -17.54
C GLU A 129 -4.58 -1.68 -18.53
N ASN A 130 -4.73 -1.99 -19.83
CA ASN A 130 -3.94 -1.43 -20.92
C ASN A 130 -4.42 -0.06 -21.43
N MET A 131 -5.51 0.49 -20.87
CA MET A 131 -5.91 1.87 -21.15
C MET A 131 -4.87 2.85 -20.60
N GLU A 132 -4.64 3.92 -21.33
CA GLU A 132 -3.76 5.00 -20.88
C GLU A 132 -4.37 5.68 -19.64
N PRO A 133 -3.63 5.76 -18.52
CA PRO A 133 -4.09 6.47 -17.34
C PRO A 133 -4.31 7.96 -17.62
N ASN A 134 -5.41 8.52 -17.13
CA ASN A 134 -5.75 9.94 -17.29
C ASN A 134 -6.16 10.56 -15.94
N PRO A 135 -5.26 10.62 -14.94
CA PRO A 135 -5.60 11.02 -13.58
C PRO A 135 -6.07 12.48 -13.50
N VAL A 136 -7.21 12.72 -12.84
CA VAL A 136 -7.82 14.05 -12.67
C VAL A 136 -7.74 14.59 -11.23
N SER A 137 -6.94 13.95 -10.37
CA SER A 137 -6.73 14.39 -8.99
C SER A 137 -5.31 14.07 -8.51
N PRO A 138 -4.79 14.79 -7.49
CA PRO A 138 -3.50 14.47 -6.89
C PRO A 138 -3.44 13.03 -6.37
N TYR A 139 -4.49 12.53 -5.71
CA TYR A 139 -4.57 11.13 -5.27
C TYR A 139 -4.39 10.13 -6.44
N ALA A 140 -5.08 10.35 -7.56
CA ALA A 140 -4.95 9.50 -8.73
C ALA A 140 -3.52 9.53 -9.30
N LEU A 141 -2.92 10.73 -9.39
CA LEU A 141 -1.54 10.88 -9.85
C LEU A 141 -0.53 10.21 -8.91
N GLN A 142 -0.72 10.31 -7.60
CA GLN A 142 0.13 9.67 -6.60
C GLN A 142 0.10 8.14 -6.73
N LYS A 143 -1.09 7.54 -6.89
CA LYS A 143 -1.23 6.08 -7.12
C LYS A 143 -0.62 5.64 -8.44
N LEU A 144 -0.80 6.41 -9.51
CA LEU A 144 -0.15 6.17 -10.79
C LEU A 144 1.38 6.24 -10.69
N THR A 145 1.90 7.22 -9.94
CA THR A 145 3.35 7.35 -9.67
C THR A 145 3.87 6.11 -8.95
N GLY A 146 3.11 5.56 -8.00
CA GLY A 146 3.40 4.27 -7.37
C GLY A 146 3.50 3.11 -8.38
N GLU A 147 2.58 3.02 -9.35
CA GLU A 147 2.65 2.00 -10.42
C GLU A 147 3.89 2.19 -11.31
N GLN A 148 4.27 3.44 -11.62
CA GLN A 148 5.47 3.74 -12.41
C GLN A 148 6.74 3.31 -11.67
N PHE A 149 6.83 3.59 -10.36
CA PHE A 149 7.91 3.06 -9.52
C PHE A 149 7.91 1.54 -9.48
N ALA A 150 6.74 0.90 -9.35
CA ALA A 150 6.64 -0.56 -9.35
C ALA A 150 7.23 -1.17 -10.62
N VAL A 151 6.85 -0.67 -11.80
CA VAL A 151 7.39 -1.12 -13.10
C VAL A 151 8.90 -0.89 -13.19
N LEU A 152 9.36 0.31 -12.83
CA LEU A 152 10.78 0.66 -12.90
C LEU A 152 11.61 -0.23 -11.96
N PHE A 153 11.17 -0.38 -10.73
CA PHE A 153 11.88 -1.12 -9.70
C PHE A 153 11.90 -2.62 -9.98
N THR A 154 10.80 -3.20 -10.48
CA THR A 154 10.82 -4.60 -10.95
C THR A 154 11.83 -4.81 -12.07
N LYS A 155 11.96 -3.86 -13.03
CA LYS A 155 12.96 -3.96 -14.11
C LYS A 155 14.39 -3.89 -13.59
N LEU A 156 14.66 -2.95 -12.67
CA LEU A 156 16.00 -2.70 -12.13
C LEU A 156 16.46 -3.78 -11.13
N TYR A 157 15.60 -4.11 -10.17
CA TYR A 157 15.98 -4.91 -9.00
C TYR A 157 15.45 -6.34 -9.03
N LYS A 158 14.68 -6.71 -10.06
CA LYS A 158 14.15 -8.07 -10.28
C LYS A 158 13.23 -8.59 -9.17
N ILE A 159 12.68 -7.70 -8.35
CA ILE A 159 11.61 -8.04 -7.39
C ILE A 159 10.25 -7.78 -8.05
N PRO A 160 9.35 -8.77 -8.10
CA PRO A 160 7.99 -8.58 -8.61
C PRO A 160 7.18 -7.66 -7.70
N ILE A 161 6.64 -6.58 -8.26
CA ILE A 161 5.68 -5.70 -7.60
C ILE A 161 4.37 -5.76 -8.40
N ILE A 162 3.28 -6.19 -7.75
CA ILE A 162 1.96 -6.31 -8.35
C ILE A 162 1.08 -5.16 -7.86
N SER A 163 0.58 -4.35 -8.78
CA SER A 163 -0.34 -3.26 -8.46
C SER A 163 -1.79 -3.72 -8.64
N LEU A 164 -2.61 -3.55 -7.61
CA LEU A 164 -4.04 -3.87 -7.64
C LEU A 164 -4.86 -2.57 -7.71
N ARG A 165 -5.54 -2.32 -8.82
CA ARG A 165 -6.39 -1.14 -9.00
C ARG A 165 -7.75 -1.40 -8.36
N TYR A 166 -7.93 -0.99 -7.11
CA TYR A 166 -9.19 -1.21 -6.39
C TYR A 166 -10.35 -0.34 -6.91
N PHE A 167 -11.54 -0.94 -6.95
CA PHE A 167 -12.81 -0.30 -7.29
C PHE A 167 -13.73 -0.35 -6.06
N ASN A 168 -13.98 0.80 -5.45
CA ASN A 168 -15.03 1.02 -4.44
C ASN A 168 -15.21 -0.15 -3.44
N VAL A 169 -14.13 -0.54 -2.77
CA VAL A 169 -14.14 -1.61 -1.77
C VAL A 169 -15.04 -1.21 -0.60
N TYR A 170 -15.91 -2.10 -0.14
CA TYR A 170 -16.81 -1.86 0.99
C TYR A 170 -16.92 -3.09 1.89
N GLY A 171 -17.30 -2.88 3.15
CA GLY A 171 -17.41 -3.93 4.16
C GLY A 171 -17.36 -3.38 5.58
N PRO A 172 -17.31 -4.25 6.60
CA PRO A 172 -17.12 -3.84 8.00
C PRO A 172 -15.82 -3.06 8.23
N ARG A 173 -15.67 -2.35 9.36
CA ARG A 173 -14.43 -1.64 9.77
C ARG A 173 -13.97 -0.50 8.84
N ILE A 174 -14.90 0.18 8.17
CA ILE A 174 -14.68 1.47 7.47
C ILE A 174 -14.35 2.60 8.45
#